data_AF-A0A2V6GU71-F1
#
_entry.id   AF-A0A2V6GU71-F1
#
_cell.length_a   1.000
_cell.length_b   1.000
_cell.length_c   1.000
_cell.angle_alpha   90.00
_cell.angle_beta   90.00
_cell.angle_gamma   90.00
#
_symmetry.space_group_name_H-M   'P 1'
#
loop_
_entity.id
_entity.type
_entity.pdbx_description
1 polymer ?
#
loop_
_entity_poly.entity_id
_entity_poly.type
_entity_poly.pdbx_seq_one_letter_code
_entity_poly.pdbx_strand_id
1 'polypeptide(L)'
;MFGTNPRFSSLRRTGSRGIGRSLWDGYRVAVERGYSRVAQLDADFSHDPNMLPAMINATRDADVVIGSRYCRGGRVVNWPWRRRLLSRFANEYVARITGVTVRDSTSGFRCWTRRALECLLKIGVTSEGYAFQVETVFRAQQEGLRIVEIPITFTDRRAGHSKMSGKVILESMLKPWLLRLGK
;
A
#
# COMPACT_ATOMS: atom_id res chain seq x y z
N MET A 1 23.02 9.84 8.82
CA MET A 1 21.94 9.21 9.62
C MET A 1 21.96 7.68 9.61
N PHE A 2 22.67 6.98 8.69
CA PHE A 2 22.80 5.51 8.74
C PHE A 2 24.24 4.98 8.58
N GLY A 3 25.25 5.87 8.59
CA GLY A 3 26.67 5.51 8.48
C GLY A 3 27.00 4.69 7.23
N THR A 4 27.92 3.74 7.38
CA THR A 4 28.37 2.78 6.35
C THR A 4 27.62 1.45 6.38
N ASN A 5 26.51 1.34 7.12
CA ASN A 5 25.81 0.07 7.28
C ASN A 5 25.24 -0.42 5.93
N PRO A 6 25.72 -1.55 5.38
CA PRO A 6 25.33 -2.01 4.04
C PRO A 6 23.86 -2.47 3.97
N ARG A 7 23.19 -2.67 5.11
CA ARG A 7 21.77 -3.02 5.18
C ARG A 7 20.85 -1.81 4.94
N PHE A 8 21.40 -0.60 4.97
CA PHE A 8 20.66 0.63 4.72
C PHE A 8 21.10 1.25 3.40
N SER A 9 20.12 1.61 2.58
CA SER A 9 20.35 2.44 1.40
C SER A 9 19.25 3.46 1.27
N SER A 10 19.60 4.67 0.85
CA SER A 10 18.65 5.75 0.63
C SER A 10 18.56 6.10 -0.85
N LEU A 11 17.35 6.24 -1.37
CA LEU A 11 17.10 6.84 -2.67
C LEU A 11 16.59 8.27 -2.45
N ARG A 12 17.36 9.28 -2.89
CA ARG A 12 16.96 10.68 -2.81
C ARG A 12 16.43 11.13 -4.17
N ARG A 13 15.16 11.52 -4.20
CA ARG A 13 14.52 12.12 -5.37
C ARG A 13 14.61 13.65 -5.31
N THR A 14 14.99 14.29 -6.41
CA THR A 14 15.07 15.75 -6.55
C THR A 14 13.91 16.34 -7.37
N GLY A 15 13.18 15.51 -8.11
CA GLY A 15 12.03 15.91 -8.92
C GLY A 15 10.70 15.93 -8.17
N SER A 16 9.62 15.75 -8.92
CA SER A 16 8.24 15.75 -8.43
C SER A 16 8.01 14.81 -7.24
N ARG A 17 7.26 15.31 -6.25
CA ARG A 17 6.94 14.61 -5.00
C ARG A 17 5.66 13.78 -5.17
N GLY A 18 5.59 12.67 -4.46
CA GLY A 18 4.40 11.81 -4.43
C GLY A 18 4.70 10.50 -3.74
N ILE A 19 3.79 10.02 -2.89
CA ILE A 19 3.98 8.74 -2.20
C ILE A 19 4.01 7.59 -3.18
N GLY A 20 3.11 7.56 -4.17
CA GLY A 20 3.06 6.53 -5.20
C GLY A 20 4.34 6.48 -6.01
N ARG A 21 4.83 7.65 -6.46
CA ARG A 21 6.10 7.70 -7.20
C ARG A 21 7.28 7.22 -6.34
N SER A 22 7.34 7.62 -5.06
CA SER A 22 8.44 7.22 -4.15
C SER A 22 8.46 5.71 -3.92
N LEU A 23 7.28 5.12 -3.76
CA LEU A 23 7.13 3.67 -3.64
C LEU A 23 7.47 2.95 -4.95
N TRP A 24 7.04 3.49 -6.09
CA TRP A 24 7.34 2.94 -7.40
C TRP A 24 8.84 2.84 -7.65
N ASP A 25 9.62 3.89 -7.38
CA ASP A 25 11.07 3.84 -7.50
C ASP A 25 11.68 2.82 -6.52
N GLY A 26 11.17 2.74 -5.29
CA GLY A 26 11.60 1.75 -4.32
C GLY A 26 11.37 0.32 -4.78
N TYR A 27 10.21 0.04 -5.41
CA TYR A 27 9.90 -1.25 -6.01
C TYR A 27 10.85 -1.60 -7.15
N ARG A 28 11.15 -0.65 -8.05
CA ARG A 28 12.11 -0.85 -9.14
C ARG A 28 13.49 -1.21 -8.61
N VAL A 29 14.02 -0.40 -7.68
CA VAL A 29 15.33 -0.67 -7.06
C VAL A 29 15.35 -2.05 -6.39
N ALA A 30 14.25 -2.44 -5.73
CA ALA A 30 14.20 -3.72 -5.05
C ALA A 30 14.20 -4.92 -6.01
N VAL A 31 13.50 -4.80 -7.15
CA VAL A 31 13.50 -5.81 -8.23
C VAL A 31 14.86 -5.86 -8.92
N GLU A 32 15.43 -4.70 -9.28
CA GLU A 32 16.75 -4.58 -9.93
C GLU A 32 17.87 -5.19 -9.08
N ARG A 33 17.81 -5.02 -7.75
CA ARG A 33 18.77 -5.61 -6.81
C ARG A 33 18.53 -7.08 -6.52
N GLY A 34 17.44 -7.64 -7.02
CA GLY A 34 17.12 -9.03 -6.83
C GLY A 34 16.72 -9.40 -5.40
N TYR A 35 15.90 -8.60 -4.73
CA TYR A 35 15.25 -9.08 -3.50
C TYR A 35 14.11 -10.05 -3.82
N SER A 36 13.99 -11.13 -3.04
CA SER A 36 12.95 -12.16 -3.25
C SER A 36 11.57 -11.73 -2.76
N ARG A 37 11.55 -10.83 -1.77
CA ARG A 37 10.36 -10.25 -1.12
C ARG A 37 10.60 -8.78 -0.83
N VAL A 38 9.56 -7.96 -0.93
CA VAL A 38 9.64 -6.52 -0.69
C VAL A 38 8.52 -6.10 0.25
N ALA A 39 8.89 -5.65 1.44
CA ALA A 39 7.94 -5.11 2.41
C ALA A 39 7.92 -3.58 2.35
N GLN A 40 6.72 -3.02 2.27
CA GLN A 40 6.43 -1.60 2.38
C GLN A 40 5.86 -1.32 3.78
N LEU A 41 6.40 -0.30 4.47
CA LEU A 41 5.82 0.24 5.70
C LEU A 41 6.09 1.75 5.84
N ASP A 42 5.24 2.42 6.59
CA ASP A 42 5.43 3.83 6.95
C ASP A 42 6.46 4.00 8.07
N ALA A 43 7.25 5.07 8.01
CA ALA A 43 8.33 5.36 8.96
C ALA A 43 7.87 6.02 10.28
N ASP A 44 6.56 6.18 10.49
CA ASP A 44 5.98 6.85 11.67
C ASP A 44 5.51 5.89 12.76
N PHE A 45 5.85 4.60 12.64
CA PHE A 45 5.44 3.51 13.55
C PHE A 45 3.93 3.30 13.67
N SER A 46 3.13 3.85 12.76
CA SER A 46 1.70 3.51 12.66
C SER A 46 1.49 2.04 12.25
N HIS A 47 2.48 1.47 11.56
CA HIS A 47 2.63 0.05 11.27
C HIS A 47 3.67 -0.56 12.21
N ASP A 48 3.29 -1.59 12.96
CA ASP A 48 4.20 -2.32 13.84
C ASP A 48 5.19 -3.17 13.02
N PRO A 49 6.51 -2.87 13.04
CA PRO A 49 7.50 -3.66 12.32
C PRO A 49 7.58 -5.12 12.79
N ASN A 50 7.11 -5.44 14.00
CA ASN A 50 7.06 -6.82 14.50
C ASN A 50 6.11 -7.72 13.69
N MET A 51 5.24 -7.13 12.86
CA MET A 51 4.39 -7.88 11.93
C MET A 51 5.13 -8.31 10.66
N LEU A 52 6.32 -7.77 10.36
CA LEU A 52 7.07 -8.10 9.14
C LEU A 52 7.33 -9.60 8.96
N PRO A 53 7.75 -10.38 10.00
CA PRO A 53 7.92 -11.82 9.85
C PRO A 53 6.62 -12.54 9.41
N ALA A 54 5.47 -12.17 9.97
CA ALA A 54 4.18 -12.75 9.59
C ALA A 54 3.78 -12.36 8.15
N MET A 55 4.00 -11.09 7.78
CA MET A 55 3.77 -10.57 6.44
C MET A 55 4.62 -11.32 5.39
N ILE A 56 5.91 -11.50 5.67
CA ILE A 56 6.84 -12.24 4.80
C ILE A 56 6.45 -13.71 4.75
N ASN A 57 6.12 -14.35 5.86
CA ASN A 57 5.76 -15.77 5.86
C ASN A 57 4.51 -16.06 5.00
N ALA A 58 3.51 -15.19 5.03
CA ALA A 58 2.30 -15.35 4.21
C ALA A 58 2.55 -15.23 2.69
N THR A 59 3.65 -14.59 2.27
CA THR A 59 4.04 -14.57 0.85
C THR A 59 4.61 -15.91 0.35
N ARG A 60 4.64 -16.95 1.19
CA ARG A 60 4.89 -18.33 0.71
C ARG A 60 3.72 -18.85 -0.12
N ASP A 61 2.50 -18.48 0.28
CA ASP A 61 1.26 -18.94 -0.34
C ASP A 61 0.51 -17.84 -1.10
N ALA A 62 1.00 -16.60 -1.10
CA ALA A 62 0.37 -15.46 -1.74
C ALA A 62 1.39 -14.58 -2.46
N ASP A 63 0.92 -13.86 -3.47
CA ASP A 63 1.72 -12.90 -4.25
C ASP A 63 1.81 -11.54 -3.58
N VAL A 64 0.73 -11.13 -2.93
CA VAL A 64 0.61 -9.85 -2.24
C VAL A 64 -0.06 -10.07 -0.89
N VAL A 65 0.60 -9.62 0.16
CA VAL A 65 0.08 -9.65 1.53
C VAL A 65 -0.19 -8.22 1.97
N ILE A 66 -1.40 -7.94 2.44
CA ILE A 66 -1.83 -6.63 2.92
C ILE A 66 -2.06 -6.70 4.43
N GLY A 67 -1.39 -5.83 5.18
CA GLY A 67 -1.71 -5.59 6.58
C GLY A 67 -3.02 -4.80 6.64
N SER A 68 -4.11 -5.45 7.03
CA SER A 68 -5.46 -4.92 6.90
C SER A 68 -6.07 -4.51 8.23
N ARG A 69 -6.58 -3.28 8.28
CA ARG A 69 -7.32 -2.73 9.43
C ARG A 69 -8.75 -3.23 9.49
N TYR A 70 -9.28 -3.77 8.39
CA TYR A 70 -10.71 -4.04 8.20
C TYR A 70 -11.04 -5.52 7.95
N CYS A 71 -10.02 -6.38 7.79
CA CYS A 71 -10.19 -7.83 7.86
C CYS A 71 -10.50 -8.29 9.29
N ARG A 72 -10.94 -9.55 9.43
CA ARG A 72 -11.32 -10.12 10.74
C ARG A 72 -10.11 -10.11 11.67
N GLY A 73 -10.23 -9.43 12.80
CA GLY A 73 -9.15 -9.25 13.79
C GLY A 73 -8.37 -7.94 13.64
N GLY A 74 -8.53 -7.22 12.53
CA GLY A 74 -7.90 -5.92 12.30
C GLY A 74 -8.46 -4.84 13.24
N ARG A 75 -7.60 -3.89 13.65
CA ARG A 75 -7.95 -2.86 14.61
C ARG A 75 -7.37 -1.51 14.20
N VAL A 76 -8.09 -0.46 14.61
CA VAL A 76 -7.62 0.93 14.55
C VAL A 76 -7.73 1.51 15.94
N VAL A 77 -6.62 2.03 16.45
CA VAL A 77 -6.50 2.56 17.82
C VAL A 77 -6.24 4.06 17.75
N ASN A 78 -6.88 4.82 18.65
CA ASN A 78 -6.75 6.28 18.78
C ASN A 78 -7.19 7.10 17.57
N TRP A 79 -8.02 6.56 16.67
CA TRP A 79 -8.66 7.36 15.62
C TRP A 79 -9.98 7.97 16.10
N PRO A 80 -10.27 9.24 15.77
CA PRO A 80 -11.63 9.76 15.85
C PRO A 80 -12.58 8.85 15.06
N TRP A 81 -13.73 8.50 15.63
CA TRP A 81 -14.68 7.57 15.03
C TRP A 81 -15.11 8.00 13.61
N ARG A 82 -15.23 9.31 13.38
CA ARG A 82 -15.55 9.90 12.06
C ARG A 82 -14.50 9.55 11.01
N ARG A 83 -13.21 9.63 11.36
CA ARG A 83 -12.09 9.26 10.48
C ARG A 83 -12.11 7.75 10.17
N ARG A 84 -12.38 6.93 11.18
CA ARG A 84 -12.52 5.47 11.01
C ARG A 84 -13.67 5.12 10.07
N LEU A 85 -14.82 5.77 10.24
CA LEU A 85 -16.01 5.57 9.41
C LEU A 85 -15.76 5.98 7.96
N LEU A 86 -15.19 7.18 7.75
CA LEU A 86 -14.82 7.68 6.42
C LEU A 86 -13.87 6.72 5.69
N SER A 87 -12.83 6.25 6.38
CA SER A 87 -11.85 5.34 5.80
C SER A 87 -12.47 3.97 5.46
N ARG A 88 -13.38 3.45 6.30
CA ARG A 88 -14.11 2.22 5.98
C ARG A 88 -15.01 2.39 4.77
N PHE A 89 -15.77 3.49 4.69
CA PHE A 89 -16.59 3.79 3.53
C PHE A 89 -15.77 3.99 2.26
N ALA A 90 -14.59 4.61 2.34
CA ALA A 90 -13.71 4.76 1.20
C ALA A 90 -13.25 3.40 0.63
N ASN A 91 -12.88 2.46 1.49
CA ASN A 91 -12.49 1.11 1.05
C ASN A 91 -13.68 0.36 0.43
N GLU A 92 -14.86 0.46 1.03
CA GLU A 92 -16.07 -0.18 0.51
C GLU A 92 -16.53 0.44 -0.82
N TYR A 93 -16.43 1.76 -0.95
CA TYR A 93 -16.66 2.47 -2.21
C TYR A 93 -15.70 1.97 -3.30
N VAL A 94 -14.40 1.91 -3.01
CA VAL A 94 -13.38 1.37 -3.93
C VAL A 94 -13.72 -0.06 -4.34
N ALA A 95 -14.06 -0.93 -3.39
CA ALA A 95 -14.43 -2.32 -3.64
C ALA A 95 -15.64 -2.43 -4.58
N ARG A 96 -16.70 -1.66 -4.33
CA ARG A 96 -17.92 -1.68 -5.17
C ARG A 96 -17.68 -1.15 -6.59
N ILE A 97 -16.84 -0.12 -6.74
CA ILE A 97 -16.57 0.46 -8.06
C ILE A 97 -15.62 -0.42 -8.87
N THR A 98 -14.54 -0.90 -8.27
CA THR A 98 -13.46 -1.59 -8.99
C THR A 98 -13.59 -3.11 -9.00
N GLY A 99 -14.41 -3.68 -8.12
CA GLY A 99 -14.56 -5.11 -7.92
C GLY A 99 -13.41 -5.75 -7.14
N VAL A 100 -12.54 -4.96 -6.50
CA VAL A 100 -11.49 -5.52 -5.63
C VAL A 100 -12.10 -6.20 -4.41
N THR A 101 -11.56 -7.37 -4.08
CA THR A 101 -12.10 -8.26 -3.04
C THR A 101 -11.49 -8.02 -1.67
N VAL A 102 -10.39 -7.27 -1.59
CA VAL A 102 -9.72 -6.95 -0.32
C VAL A 102 -10.48 -5.88 0.46
N ARG A 103 -10.48 -5.99 1.79
CA ARG A 103 -11.16 -5.05 2.68
C ARG A 103 -10.37 -3.78 2.95
N ASP A 104 -9.05 -3.80 2.79
CA ASP A 104 -8.19 -2.63 3.01
C ASP A 104 -7.29 -2.32 1.81
N SER A 105 -7.90 -1.85 0.72
CA SER A 105 -7.21 -1.39 -0.50
C SER A 105 -6.33 -0.16 -0.27
N THR A 106 -6.49 0.52 0.86
CA THR A 106 -5.79 1.78 1.19
C THR A 106 -4.60 1.59 2.13
N SER A 107 -4.38 0.39 2.66
CA SER A 107 -3.25 0.13 3.57
C SER A 107 -1.92 0.26 2.85
N GLY A 108 -0.98 0.97 3.48
CA GLY A 108 0.41 1.09 3.05
C GLY A 108 1.32 -0.01 3.59
N PHE A 109 0.83 -0.91 4.45
CA PHE A 109 1.61 -2.03 4.95
C PHE A 109 1.42 -3.24 4.05
N ARG A 110 2.42 -3.53 3.21
CA ARG A 110 2.32 -4.58 2.20
C ARG A 110 3.59 -5.40 2.11
N CYS A 111 3.46 -6.67 1.74
CA CYS A 111 4.60 -7.48 1.34
C CYS A 111 4.30 -8.12 0.00
N TRP A 112 5.23 -7.97 -0.94
CA TRP A 112 5.11 -8.48 -2.29
C TRP A 112 6.15 -9.56 -2.56
N THR A 113 5.77 -10.58 -3.34
CA THR A 113 6.76 -11.43 -4.00
C THR A 113 7.46 -10.65 -5.12
N ARG A 114 8.70 -11.02 -5.46
CA ARG A 114 9.39 -10.41 -6.60
C ARG A 114 8.56 -10.54 -7.88
N ARG A 115 8.06 -11.74 -8.17
CA ARG A 115 7.23 -12.04 -9.34
C ARG A 115 6.02 -11.12 -9.43
N ALA A 116 5.35 -10.87 -8.31
CA ALA A 116 4.20 -9.96 -8.23
C ALA A 116 4.60 -8.52 -8.56
N LEU A 117 5.73 -8.04 -8.04
CA LEU A 117 6.24 -6.71 -8.37
C LEU A 117 6.69 -6.59 -9.82
N GLU A 118 7.36 -7.59 -10.37
CA GLU A 118 7.76 -7.61 -11.78
C GLU A 118 6.54 -7.52 -12.70
N CYS A 119 5.49 -8.29 -12.40
CA CYS A 119 4.21 -8.21 -13.08
C CYS A 119 3.61 -6.80 -12.98
N LEU A 120 3.55 -6.23 -11.77
CA LEU A 120 3.04 -4.87 -11.53
C LEU A 120 3.85 -3.80 -12.27
N LEU A 121 5.18 -3.91 -12.28
CA LEU A 121 6.07 -2.97 -12.97
C LEU A 121 5.87 -3.05 -14.50
N LYS A 122 5.62 -4.26 -15.03
CA LYS A 122 5.38 -4.49 -16.46
C LYS A 122 4.05 -3.87 -16.93
N ILE A 123 2.97 -4.02 -16.17
CA ILE A 123 1.65 -3.45 -16.53
C ILE A 123 1.58 -1.94 -16.29
N GLY A 124 2.40 -1.43 -15.37
CA GLY A 124 2.45 -0.01 -15.04
C GLY A 124 1.32 0.46 -14.13
N VAL A 125 1.57 1.59 -13.47
CA VAL A 125 0.62 2.28 -12.59
C VAL A 125 0.66 3.76 -12.94
N THR A 126 -0.51 4.37 -12.99
CA THR A 126 -0.67 5.76 -13.45
C THR A 126 -0.93 6.74 -12.30
N SER A 127 -1.37 6.25 -11.14
CA SER A 127 -1.55 7.06 -9.94
C SER A 127 -0.24 7.40 -9.25
N GLU A 128 -0.14 8.64 -8.80
CA GLU A 128 1.08 9.18 -8.18
C GLU A 128 0.87 9.53 -6.70
N GLY A 129 -0.40 9.75 -6.31
CA GLY A 129 -0.84 10.07 -4.97
C GLY A 129 -1.30 8.87 -4.15
N TYR A 130 -2.26 9.09 -3.25
CA TYR A 130 -2.80 8.06 -2.36
C TYR A 130 -3.56 6.96 -3.10
N ALA A 131 -4.12 7.29 -4.27
CA ALA A 131 -4.78 6.33 -5.13
C ALA A 131 -3.84 5.24 -5.69
N PHE A 132 -2.51 5.43 -5.59
CA PHE A 132 -1.52 4.40 -5.94
C PHE A 132 -1.75 3.07 -5.20
N GLN A 133 -2.10 3.14 -3.91
CA GLN A 133 -2.35 1.92 -3.13
C GLN A 133 -3.57 1.15 -3.65
N VAL A 134 -4.60 1.87 -4.08
CA VAL A 134 -5.81 1.29 -4.66
C VAL A 134 -5.50 0.71 -6.05
N GLU A 135 -4.83 1.48 -6.92
CA GLU A 135 -4.50 1.04 -8.28
C GLU A 135 -3.63 -0.22 -8.27
N THR A 136 -2.62 -0.30 -7.39
CA THR A 136 -1.74 -1.47 -7.30
C THR A 136 -2.49 -2.75 -6.90
N VAL A 137 -3.45 -2.68 -5.97
CA VAL A 137 -4.31 -3.84 -5.63
C VAL A 137 -5.22 -4.21 -6.79
N PHE A 138 -5.85 -3.21 -7.41
CA PHE A 138 -6.74 -3.43 -8.53
C PHE A 138 -6.02 -4.14 -9.68
N ARG A 139 -4.86 -3.61 -10.07
CA ARG A 139 -3.99 -4.17 -11.12
C ARG A 139 -3.53 -5.58 -10.75
N ALA A 140 -3.06 -5.80 -9.53
CA ALA A 140 -2.67 -7.14 -9.06
C ALA A 140 -3.83 -8.15 -9.18
N GLN A 141 -5.05 -7.75 -8.81
CA GLN A 141 -6.22 -8.61 -8.93
C GLN A 141 -6.61 -8.87 -10.40
N GLN A 142 -6.50 -7.86 -11.28
CA GLN A 142 -6.76 -8.04 -12.71
C GLN A 142 -5.79 -9.05 -13.36
N GLU A 143 -4.53 -9.05 -12.93
CA GLU A 143 -3.51 -10.02 -13.36
C GLU A 143 -3.63 -11.39 -12.67
N GLY A 144 -4.69 -11.63 -11.90
CA GLY A 144 -4.94 -12.90 -11.22
C GLY A 144 -3.93 -13.22 -10.11
N LEU A 145 -3.22 -12.22 -9.58
CA LEU A 145 -2.31 -12.42 -8.46
C LEU A 145 -3.08 -12.79 -7.20
N ARG A 146 -2.54 -13.73 -6.41
CA ARG A 146 -3.16 -14.14 -5.15
C ARG A 146 -2.89 -13.10 -4.06
N ILE A 147 -3.93 -12.38 -3.66
CA ILE A 147 -3.86 -11.34 -2.63
C ILE A 147 -4.49 -11.87 -1.34
N VAL A 148 -3.81 -11.69 -0.20
CA VAL A 148 -4.31 -12.06 1.13
C VAL A 148 -4.20 -10.89 2.12
N GLU A 149 -5.07 -10.88 3.12
CA GLU A 149 -5.08 -9.88 4.18
C GLU A 149 -4.70 -10.50 5.53
N ILE A 150 -3.77 -9.87 6.25
CA ILE A 150 -3.42 -10.20 7.63
C ILE A 150 -3.93 -9.09 8.55
N PRO A 151 -4.58 -9.41 9.68
CA PRO A 151 -5.04 -8.39 10.60
C PRO A 151 -3.87 -7.64 11.23
N ILE A 152 -3.92 -6.31 11.19
CA ILE A 152 -2.97 -5.43 11.89
C ILE A 152 -3.70 -4.51 12.87
N THR A 153 -2.97 -4.04 13.88
CA THR A 153 -3.40 -2.91 14.72
C THR A 153 -2.72 -1.65 14.20
N PHE A 154 -3.51 -0.73 13.63
CA PHE A 154 -3.02 0.56 13.18
C PHE A 154 -3.25 1.61 14.27
N THR A 155 -2.18 2.17 14.81
CA THR A 155 -2.24 3.19 15.87
C THR A 155 -2.02 4.56 15.25
N ASP A 156 -2.78 5.57 15.67
CA ASP A 156 -2.53 6.94 15.18
C ASP A 156 -1.11 7.39 15.51
N ARG A 157 -0.59 8.26 14.65
CA ARG A 157 0.78 8.76 14.72
C ARG A 157 1.01 9.48 16.05
N ARG A 158 2.18 9.31 16.65
CA ARG A 158 2.57 10.07 17.86
C ARG A 158 2.90 11.54 17.55
N ALA A 159 3.23 11.88 16.29
CA ALA A 159 3.54 13.24 15.85
C ALA A 159 3.31 13.46 14.34
N GLY A 160 3.10 14.72 13.92
CA GLY A 160 3.08 15.17 12.52
C GLY A 160 1.69 15.48 11.94
N HIS A 161 1.61 16.51 11.08
CA HIS A 161 0.36 16.93 10.42
C HIS A 161 -0.02 15.99 9.25
N SER A 162 -1.33 15.86 8.97
CA SER A 162 -1.79 15.09 7.81
C SER A 162 -1.37 15.75 6.50
N LYS A 163 -0.75 14.98 5.60
CA LYS A 163 -0.39 15.43 4.24
C LYS A 163 -1.57 15.28 3.25
N MET A 164 -2.78 15.00 3.73
CA MET A 164 -3.99 14.92 2.91
C MET A 164 -4.49 16.33 2.55
N SER A 165 -4.60 16.62 1.27
CA SER A 165 -5.21 17.84 0.74
C SER A 165 -6.53 17.54 0.01
N GLY A 166 -7.37 18.56 -0.24
CA GLY A 166 -8.61 18.39 -1.01
C GLY A 166 -8.38 17.80 -2.42
N LYS A 167 -7.26 18.16 -3.06
CA LYS A 167 -6.84 17.60 -4.36
C LYS A 167 -6.56 16.09 -4.27
N VAL A 168 -5.93 15.63 -3.20
CA VAL A 168 -5.67 14.20 -2.93
C VAL A 168 -6.98 13.44 -2.72
N ILE A 169 -7.95 14.05 -2.02
CA ILE A 169 -9.27 13.46 -1.80
C ILE A 169 -10.00 13.30 -3.14
N LEU A 170 -10.03 14.36 -3.95
CA LEU A 170 -10.68 14.33 -5.27
C LEU A 170 -10.05 13.29 -6.21
N GLU A 171 -8.71 13.22 -6.27
CA GLU A 171 -8.00 12.17 -7.03
C GLU A 171 -8.42 10.77 -6.55
N SER A 172 -8.46 10.57 -5.23
CA SER A 172 -8.85 9.28 -4.62
C SER A 172 -10.31 8.91 -4.91
N MET A 173 -11.19 9.88 -5.12
CA MET A 173 -12.61 9.65 -5.47
C MET A 173 -12.81 9.31 -6.95
N LEU A 174 -12.08 9.97 -7.84
CA LEU A 174 -12.23 9.82 -9.30
C LEU A 174 -11.47 8.61 -9.85
N LYS A 175 -10.31 8.26 -9.26
CA LYS A 175 -9.47 7.18 -9.77
C LYS A 175 -10.16 5.83 -9.88
N PRO A 176 -10.97 5.37 -8.90
CA PRO A 176 -11.70 4.11 -9.01
C PRO A 176 -12.57 4.00 -10.28
N TRP A 177 -13.21 5.09 -10.71
CA TRP A 177 -14.00 5.12 -11.94
C TRP A 177 -13.14 5.04 -13.19
N LEU A 178 -12.03 5.78 -13.23
CA LEU A 178 -11.08 5.70 -14.34
C LEU A 178 -10.51 4.28 -14.50
N LEU A 179 -10.21 3.60 -13.39
CA LEU A 179 -9.76 2.22 -13.41
C LEU A 179 -10.83 1.24 -13.89
N ARG A 180 -12.10 1.47 -13.54
CA ARG A 180 -13.22 0.64 -13.99
C ARG A 180 -13.50 0.82 -15.49
N LEU A 181 -13.47 2.07 -15.97
CA LEU A 181 -13.84 2.44 -17.35
C LEU A 181 -12.70 2.24 -18.35
N GLY A 182 -11.44 2.27 -17.90
CA GLY A 182 -10.26 1.98 -18.72
C GLY A 182 -9.87 0.49 -18.77
N LYS A 183 -10.84 -0.41 -18.49
CA LYS A 183 -10.71 -1.85 -18.75
C LYS A 183 -10.89 -2.15 -20.23
#